data_AF-A0A8S4DFZ6-F1
#
_entry.id   AF-A0A8S4DFZ6-F1
#
_cell.length_a   1.000
_cell.length_b   1.000
_cell.length_c   1.000
_cell.angle_alpha   90.00
_cell.angle_beta   90.00
_cell.angle_gamma   90.00
#
_symmetry.space_group_name_H-M   'P 1'
#
loop_
_entity.id
_entity.type
_entity.pdbx_description
1 polymer ?
#
loop_
_entity_poly.entity_id
_entity_poly.type
_entity_poly.pdbx_seq_one_letter_code
_entity_poly.pdbx_strand_id
1 'polypeptide(L)'
;MPSPQSPARKSGGMMVVRVNLRVALCALCGAGLALTLLWTQCAPPLARPGSILPNPLSERIPAPRDDIECFINNEYAVACRREHDEVYVPFSFIHKYFEIYGKITVADGTEKFEWSHSYGKIYHPKKKYDPTGTFTTFENYNVEVRERVKCISGIDGVPVSTQWDPKGFYYPTQIAQYGLAHYSKNITEPEPRIRIIEDGEKHQEKWIVSQDASLVREFDASIRANVIRFSTSDQMSSQVWLKVNISQDFVISLDLLLKPNSSLTVVLQNKDRKETVYLHYVTSTQLIWAQEDHIYHGVGTEARWRRLTRDLVIDMQKGWALLDRPKRKSPRNKFKISSIILSGSGSLTNLSIRSSHHAAAVWAAARWLAAQQRPRGGWPVPARRRVAAGLAELKPGWWVFTTSLVCLSVRLSHHCAAVWAAARWLAAQQRPRGGWPVPARRRVAAGLAELKPGW
;
A
#
# COMPACT_ATOMS: atom_id res chain seq x y z
N MET A 1 49.82 54.97 -32.66
CA MET A 1 51.10 54.37 -33.13
C MET A 1 52.05 54.31 -31.94
N PRO A 2 52.88 53.27 -31.74
CA PRO A 2 52.99 51.99 -32.47
C PRO A 2 52.84 50.74 -31.56
N SER A 3 52.49 49.61 -32.16
CA SER A 3 52.78 48.25 -31.67
C SER A 3 54.29 47.99 -31.65
N PRO A 4 54.83 47.10 -30.80
CA PRO A 4 55.42 45.88 -31.39
C PRO A 4 55.50 44.62 -30.49
N GLN A 5 55.43 43.46 -31.17
CA GLN A 5 56.33 42.29 -31.10
C GLN A 5 56.44 41.40 -29.85
N SER A 6 56.14 40.12 -30.05
CA SER A 6 56.76 38.95 -29.36
C SER A 6 58.26 38.85 -29.67
N PRO A 7 59.12 38.21 -28.84
CA PRO A 7 59.36 36.77 -29.03
C PRO A 7 59.91 35.97 -27.80
N ALA A 8 60.15 34.68 -28.07
CA ALA A 8 61.16 33.79 -27.47
C ALA A 8 60.76 32.86 -26.31
N ARG A 9 60.29 31.69 -26.77
CA ARG A 9 60.26 30.37 -26.14
C ARG A 9 61.67 29.95 -25.67
N LYS A 10 61.86 29.69 -24.37
CA LYS A 10 62.95 28.81 -23.85
C LYS A 10 62.32 27.52 -23.34
N SER A 11 62.69 26.43 -24.00
CA SER A 11 62.30 25.06 -23.68
C SER A 11 63.17 24.53 -22.53
N GLY A 12 62.59 24.38 -21.34
CA GLY A 12 63.14 23.57 -20.26
C GLY A 12 62.34 22.26 -20.18
N GLY A 13 62.92 21.18 -20.70
CA GLY A 13 62.27 19.86 -20.69
C GLY A 13 62.20 19.28 -19.28
N MET A 14 61.00 18.94 -18.84
CA MET A 14 60.78 18.11 -17.65
C MET A 14 60.47 16.68 -18.12
N MET A 15 61.39 15.75 -17.85
CA MET A 15 61.17 14.32 -18.07
C MET A 15 59.99 13.85 -17.22
N VAL A 16 58.89 13.49 -17.85
CA VAL A 16 57.81 12.75 -17.21
C VAL A 16 58.18 11.27 -17.24
N VAL A 17 58.67 10.76 -16.10
CA VAL A 17 58.84 9.31 -15.89
C VAL A 17 57.45 8.70 -15.80
N ARG A 18 57.08 7.88 -16.79
CA ARG A 18 55.85 7.08 -16.76
C ARG A 18 56.00 5.98 -15.70
N VAL A 19 55.43 6.20 -14.53
CA VAL A 19 55.31 5.17 -13.50
C VAL A 19 54.29 4.12 -13.96
N ASN A 20 54.74 2.87 -14.09
CA ASN A 20 53.89 1.76 -14.50
C ASN A 20 52.95 1.36 -13.35
N LEU A 21 51.66 1.67 -13.49
CA LEU A 21 50.64 1.50 -12.46
C LEU A 21 50.56 0.07 -11.91
N ARG A 22 50.95 -0.94 -12.71
CA ARG A 22 51.02 -2.35 -12.26
C ARG A 22 52.09 -2.58 -11.20
N VAL A 23 53.24 -1.92 -11.31
CA VAL A 23 54.33 -2.02 -10.32
C VAL A 23 53.94 -1.33 -9.02
N ALA A 24 53.25 -0.19 -9.11
CA ALA A 24 52.72 0.52 -7.94
C ALA A 24 51.66 -0.31 -7.19
N LEU A 25 50.79 -1.01 -7.94
CA LEU A 25 49.78 -1.89 -7.35
C LEU A 25 50.42 -3.08 -6.63
N CYS A 26 51.42 -3.72 -7.24
CA CYS A 26 52.15 -4.82 -6.61
C CYS A 26 52.88 -4.38 -5.33
N ALA A 27 53.48 -3.18 -5.33
CA ALA A 27 54.12 -2.63 -4.14
C ALA A 27 53.12 -2.37 -3.00
N LEU A 28 51.94 -1.84 -3.32
CA LEU A 28 50.86 -1.62 -2.34
C LEU A 28 50.31 -2.94 -1.77
N CYS A 29 50.12 -3.95 -2.61
CA CYS A 29 49.69 -5.28 -2.15
C CYS A 29 50.75 -5.95 -1.26
N GLY A 30 52.03 -5.82 -1.61
CA GLY A 30 53.14 -6.31 -0.78
C GLY A 30 53.21 -5.62 0.59
N ALA A 31 53.02 -4.30 0.63
CA ALA A 31 52.98 -3.54 1.87
C ALA A 31 51.80 -3.94 2.77
N GLY A 32 50.62 -4.20 2.17
CA GLY A 32 49.45 -4.70 2.90
C GLY A 32 49.69 -6.07 3.55
N LEU A 33 50.32 -6.99 2.82
CA LEU A 33 50.67 -8.31 3.36
C LEU A 33 51.69 -8.23 4.50
N ALA A 34 52.71 -7.37 4.37
CA ALA A 34 53.69 -7.15 5.43
C ALA A 34 53.05 -6.58 6.71
N LEU A 35 52.11 -5.64 6.56
CA LEU A 35 51.33 -5.07 7.68
C LEU A 35 50.46 -6.13 8.38
N THR A 36 49.84 -7.03 7.63
CA THR A 36 49.05 -8.12 8.23
C THR A 36 49.92 -9.12 8.98
N LEU A 37 51.12 -9.43 8.48
CA LEU A 37 52.07 -10.34 9.14
C LEU A 37 52.64 -9.71 10.42
N LEU A 38 52.95 -8.41 10.40
CA LEU A 38 53.36 -7.65 11.59
C LEU A 38 52.24 -7.60 12.65
N TRP A 39 50.98 -7.50 12.24
CA TRP A 39 49.84 -7.52 13.16
C TRP A 39 49.71 -8.86 13.89
N THR A 40 49.98 -9.98 13.19
CA THR A 40 49.92 -11.31 13.81
C THR A 40 51.06 -11.62 14.78
N GLN A 41 52.16 -10.85 14.74
CA GLN A 41 53.29 -11.00 15.67
C GLN A 41 53.19 -10.12 16.93
N CYS A 42 52.28 -9.15 16.95
CA CYS A 42 52.05 -8.25 18.10
C CYS A 42 50.77 -8.57 18.90
N ALA A 43 50.09 -9.69 18.63
CA ALA A 43 48.97 -10.14 19.45
C ALA A 43 49.49 -10.96 20.66
N PRO A 44 49.24 -10.55 21.91
CA PRO A 44 49.66 -11.33 23.08
C PRO A 44 48.85 -12.63 23.18
N PRO A 45 49.46 -13.74 23.64
CA PRO A 45 48.77 -15.03 23.74
C PRO A 45 47.69 -15.00 24.83
N LEU A 46 46.55 -15.63 24.53
CA LEU A 46 45.45 -15.93 25.46
C LEU A 46 45.98 -16.69 26.69
N ALA A 47 45.95 -16.04 27.85
CA ALA A 47 46.30 -16.64 29.13
C ALA A 47 45.22 -17.63 29.60
N ARG A 48 45.66 -18.82 30.01
CA ARG A 48 44.90 -19.82 30.78
C ARG A 48 44.70 -19.36 32.22
N PRO A 49 43.65 -19.81 32.94
CA PRO A 49 43.43 -19.40 34.32
C PRO A 49 44.37 -20.18 35.26
N GLY A 50 45.22 -19.45 35.97
CA GLY A 50 46.09 -19.94 37.04
C GLY A 50 46.28 -18.85 38.09
N SER A 51 45.89 -19.18 39.32
CA SER A 51 46.01 -18.45 40.58
C SER A 51 47.30 -17.64 40.80
N ILE A 52 47.20 -16.43 41.36
CA ILE A 52 48.11 -15.83 42.37
C ILE A 52 47.39 -14.66 43.10
N LEU A 53 47.69 -14.54 44.39
CA LEU A 53 47.16 -13.69 45.47
C LEU A 53 47.29 -12.15 45.27
N PRO A 54 46.55 -11.33 46.04
CA PRO A 54 46.49 -9.87 45.87
C PRO A 54 47.55 -9.13 46.69
N ASN A 55 47.93 -7.93 46.23
CA ASN A 55 48.52 -6.92 47.11
C ASN A 55 47.74 -5.60 46.96
N PRO A 56 47.43 -4.89 48.06
CA PRO A 56 46.44 -3.83 48.08
C PRO A 56 47.09 -2.47 47.83
N LEU A 57 46.45 -1.61 47.06
CA LEU A 57 46.44 -0.17 47.30
C LEU A 57 45.26 0.45 46.57
N SER A 58 44.42 1.08 47.39
CA SER A 58 43.11 1.64 47.10
C SER A 58 43.17 2.78 46.08
N GLU A 59 42.44 2.62 44.97
CA GLU A 59 41.97 3.75 44.17
C GLU A 59 40.49 3.48 43.82
N ARG A 60 39.62 4.48 44.06
CA ARG A 60 38.16 4.37 43.97
C ARG A 60 37.72 3.95 42.56
N ILE A 61 37.33 2.69 42.40
CA ILE A 61 36.68 2.17 41.21
C ILE A 61 35.17 2.39 41.36
N PRO A 62 34.45 3.01 40.39
CA PRO A 62 32.99 2.93 40.36
C PRO A 62 32.60 1.45 40.32
N ALA A 63 31.63 1.03 41.14
CA ALA A 63 31.26 -0.38 41.30
C ALA A 63 31.22 -1.14 39.96
N PRO A 64 31.81 -2.35 39.88
CA PRO A 64 31.85 -3.09 38.64
C PRO A 64 30.42 -3.38 38.19
N ARG A 65 30.08 -2.92 36.98
CA ARG A 65 28.89 -3.38 36.28
C ARG A 65 29.13 -4.84 35.94
N ASP A 66 28.71 -5.72 36.83
CA ASP A 66 28.88 -7.16 36.68
C ASP A 66 27.82 -7.64 35.70
N ASP A 67 28.26 -8.13 34.54
CA ASP A 67 27.41 -8.98 33.71
C ASP A 67 27.17 -10.30 34.47
N ILE A 68 25.91 -10.64 34.71
CA ILE A 68 25.50 -11.86 35.43
C ILE A 68 24.57 -12.71 34.56
N GLU A 69 24.49 -14.01 34.84
CA GLU A 69 23.53 -14.89 34.17
C GLU A 69 22.22 -14.98 34.98
N CYS A 70 21.10 -14.64 34.34
CA CYS A 70 19.77 -14.92 34.86
C CYS A 70 19.28 -16.27 34.33
N PHE A 71 19.05 -17.23 35.23
CA PHE A 71 18.49 -18.53 34.87
C PHE A 71 16.96 -18.48 34.93
N ILE A 72 16.29 -18.60 33.77
CA ILE A 72 14.83 -18.43 33.64
C ILE A 72 14.15 -19.80 33.80
N ASN A 73 13.32 -19.95 34.83
CA ASN A 73 12.55 -21.17 35.15
C ASN A 73 13.35 -22.48 35.15
N ASN A 74 14.66 -22.42 35.37
CA ASN A 74 15.57 -23.55 35.26
C ASN A 74 15.70 -24.17 33.84
N GLU A 75 15.38 -23.43 32.78
CA GLU A 75 15.42 -23.94 31.41
C GLU A 75 16.58 -23.37 30.59
N TYR A 76 16.81 -22.06 30.67
CA TYR A 76 17.85 -21.37 29.89
C TYR A 76 18.37 -20.12 30.61
N ALA A 77 19.59 -19.73 30.25
CA ALA A 77 20.26 -18.54 30.78
C ALA A 77 20.08 -17.33 29.86
N VAL A 78 19.95 -16.15 30.45
CA VAL A 78 19.89 -14.85 29.76
C VAL A 78 20.95 -13.92 30.37
N ALA A 79 21.71 -13.23 29.51
CA ALA A 79 22.67 -12.23 29.96
C ALA A 79 21.94 -11.04 30.59
N CYS A 80 22.21 -10.81 31.87
CA CYS A 80 21.66 -9.75 32.70
C CYS A 80 22.78 -8.84 33.20
N ARG A 81 22.39 -7.70 33.77
CA ARG A 81 23.32 -6.79 34.43
C ARG A 81 22.99 -6.69 35.91
N ARG A 82 24.00 -6.63 36.75
CA ARG A 82 23.83 -6.32 38.16
C ARG A 82 24.51 -5.01 38.49
N GLU A 83 23.79 -4.13 39.16
CA GLU A 83 24.33 -2.91 39.74
C GLU A 83 23.99 -2.90 41.23
N HIS A 84 24.99 -3.12 42.07
CA HIS A 84 24.81 -3.37 43.51
C HIS A 84 23.89 -4.58 43.78
N ASP A 85 22.74 -4.36 44.43
CA ASP A 85 21.75 -5.39 44.76
C ASP A 85 20.61 -5.49 43.71
N GLU A 86 20.63 -4.65 42.67
CA GLU A 86 19.61 -4.65 41.63
C GLU A 86 20.04 -5.48 40.41
N VAL A 87 19.11 -6.31 39.93
CA VAL A 87 19.29 -7.12 38.72
C VAL A 87 18.44 -6.53 37.59
N TYR A 88 19.12 -6.16 36.51
CA TYR A 88 18.55 -5.62 35.30
C TYR A 88 18.48 -6.69 34.23
N VAL A 89 17.25 -7.02 33.83
CA VAL A 89 16.96 -8.01 32.80
C VAL A 89 16.76 -7.29 31.46
N PRO A 90 17.35 -7.79 30.36
CA PRO A 90 17.26 -7.09 29.07
C PRO A 90 15.83 -7.08 28.52
N PHE A 91 15.39 -5.92 28.04
CA PHE A 91 14.04 -5.78 27.47
C PHE A 91 13.81 -6.70 26.25
N SER A 92 14.86 -7.04 25.50
CA SER A 92 14.83 -8.01 24.39
C SER A 92 14.31 -9.41 24.81
N PHE A 93 14.48 -9.77 26.07
CA PHE A 93 13.89 -10.96 26.68
C PHE A 93 12.48 -10.66 27.21
N ILE A 94 12.34 -9.64 28.07
CA ILE A 94 11.09 -9.31 28.78
C ILE A 94 9.93 -9.14 27.80
N HIS A 95 10.15 -8.46 26.66
CA HIS A 95 9.10 -8.16 25.70
C HIS A 95 8.53 -9.40 25.00
N LYS A 96 9.32 -10.46 24.84
CA LYS A 96 8.86 -11.73 24.28
C LYS A 96 8.22 -12.59 25.36
N TYR A 97 8.85 -12.62 26.54
CA TYR A 97 8.42 -13.47 27.64
C TYR A 97 7.07 -13.04 28.22
N PHE A 98 6.85 -11.73 28.37
CA PHE A 98 5.59 -11.16 28.90
C PHE A 98 4.67 -10.56 27.83
N GLU A 99 5.03 -10.68 26.55
CA GLU A 99 4.27 -10.11 25.41
C GLU A 99 3.97 -8.60 25.54
N ILE A 100 4.93 -7.84 26.08
CA ILE A 100 4.83 -6.38 26.23
C ILE A 100 5.57 -5.64 25.11
N TYR A 101 5.35 -4.32 25.02
CA TYR A 101 5.88 -3.49 23.95
C TYR A 101 6.73 -2.34 24.51
N GLY A 102 7.76 -1.97 23.77
CA GLY A 102 8.59 -0.84 24.14
C GLY A 102 9.39 -0.30 22.96
N LYS A 103 9.70 0.99 23.01
CA LYS A 103 10.53 1.67 22.01
C LYS A 103 11.28 2.82 22.65
N ILE A 104 12.44 3.14 22.11
CA ILE A 104 13.18 4.35 22.47
C ILE A 104 12.62 5.49 21.61
N THR A 105 12.23 6.59 22.25
CA THR A 105 11.80 7.83 21.61
C THR A 105 12.75 8.95 22.01
N VAL A 106 13.00 9.88 21.09
CA VAL A 106 13.78 11.09 21.37
C VAL A 106 12.80 12.23 21.49
N ALA A 107 12.72 12.82 22.68
CA ALA A 107 11.90 14.00 22.96
C ALA A 107 12.81 15.06 23.59
N ASP A 108 12.80 16.27 23.02
CA ASP A 108 13.59 17.41 23.51
C ASP A 108 15.10 17.10 23.65
N GLY A 109 15.65 16.34 22.71
CA GLY A 109 17.06 15.93 22.71
C GLY A 109 17.43 14.85 23.75
N THR A 110 16.45 14.38 24.54
CA THR A 110 16.65 13.30 25.53
C THR A 110 16.04 12.00 25.03
N GLU A 111 16.79 10.91 25.10
CA GLU A 111 16.28 9.57 24.81
C GLU A 111 15.46 9.04 26.00
N LYS A 112 14.25 8.57 25.73
CA LYS A 112 13.34 7.98 26.71
C LYS A 112 12.89 6.62 26.22
N PHE A 113 12.81 5.64 27.13
CA PHE A 113 12.21 4.35 26.82
C PHE A 113 10.72 4.37 27.18
N GLU A 114 9.85 4.29 26.18
CA GLU A 114 8.40 4.20 26.36
C GLU A 114 8.00 2.72 26.46
N TRP A 115 7.54 2.31 27.65
CA TRP A 115 6.96 0.99 27.91
C TRP A 115 5.45 1.03 27.67
N SER A 116 4.87 -0.02 27.09
CA SER A 116 3.41 -0.21 27.02
C SER A 116 3.03 -1.68 27.21
N HIS A 117 2.05 -1.93 28.08
CA HIS A 117 1.52 -3.28 28.31
C HIS A 117 0.66 -3.79 27.15
N SER A 118 0.10 -2.89 26.34
CA SER A 118 -0.67 -3.26 25.14
C SER A 118 -0.51 -2.18 24.06
N TYR A 119 -0.87 -2.54 22.82
CA TYR A 119 -0.80 -1.63 21.66
C TYR A 119 -2.14 -1.02 21.25
N GLY A 120 -3.25 -1.57 21.78
CA GLY A 120 -4.60 -1.10 21.46
C GLY A 120 -4.92 0.19 22.21
N LYS A 121 -5.42 1.19 21.48
CA LYS A 121 -5.94 2.42 22.09
C LYS A 121 -7.46 2.36 22.15
N ILE A 122 -8.02 2.62 23.33
CA ILE A 122 -9.47 2.73 23.50
C ILE A 122 -9.91 4.09 22.96
N TYR A 123 -10.83 4.06 22.01
CA TYR A 123 -11.52 5.27 21.57
C TYR A 123 -12.62 5.59 22.56
N HIS A 124 -12.62 6.83 23.06
CA HIS A 124 -13.65 7.33 23.95
C HIS A 124 -14.68 8.09 23.10
N PRO A 125 -15.92 7.57 22.94
CA PRO A 125 -16.93 8.20 22.11
C PRO A 125 -17.28 9.60 22.64
N LYS A 126 -17.18 10.61 21.77
CA LYS A 126 -17.52 12.01 22.11
C LYS A 126 -19.03 12.26 22.19
N LYS A 127 -19.83 11.40 21.56
CA LYS A 127 -21.29 11.52 21.47
C LYS A 127 -21.92 10.13 21.41
N LYS A 128 -23.23 10.07 21.69
CA LYS A 128 -24.06 8.87 21.48
C LYS A 128 -24.00 8.47 19.99
N TYR A 129 -24.00 7.16 19.74
CA TYR A 129 -23.95 6.64 18.37
C TYR A 129 -25.20 7.05 17.57
N ASP A 130 -24.97 7.52 16.35
CA ASP A 130 -25.97 7.94 15.37
C ASP A 130 -25.70 7.16 14.07
N PRO A 131 -26.69 6.41 13.53
CA PRO A 131 -26.54 5.68 12.27
C PRO A 131 -26.15 6.55 11.06
N THR A 132 -26.41 7.86 11.11
CA THR A 132 -26.04 8.84 10.08
C THR A 132 -24.70 9.52 10.34
N GLY A 133 -24.11 9.29 11.53
CA GLY A 133 -22.80 9.77 11.91
C GLY A 133 -21.69 8.80 11.55
N THR A 134 -20.50 9.03 12.10
CA THR A 134 -19.35 8.14 11.92
C THR A 134 -19.66 6.72 12.40
N PHE A 135 -19.14 5.73 11.68
CA PHE A 135 -19.32 4.33 12.06
C PHE A 135 -18.29 3.93 13.11
N THR A 136 -18.63 4.07 14.39
CA THR A 136 -17.74 3.75 15.51
C THR A 136 -16.39 4.49 15.39
N THR A 137 -15.28 3.79 15.21
CA THR A 137 -13.91 4.33 15.09
C THR A 137 -13.36 4.30 13.67
N PHE A 138 -14.22 4.05 12.67
CA PHE A 138 -13.80 3.77 11.30
C PHE A 138 -13.24 4.99 10.56
N GLU A 139 -13.41 6.20 11.09
CA GLU A 139 -12.67 7.40 10.65
C GLU A 139 -11.14 7.15 10.66
N ASN A 140 -10.65 6.33 11.59
CA ASN A 140 -9.23 6.02 11.75
C ASN A 140 -8.78 4.78 10.95
N TYR A 141 -9.68 4.13 10.21
CA TYR A 141 -9.40 2.85 9.54
C TYR A 141 -8.93 3.08 8.11
N ASN A 142 -7.76 2.54 7.76
CA ASN A 142 -7.25 2.47 6.39
C ASN A 142 -7.33 1.01 5.91
N VAL A 143 -8.46 0.64 5.33
CA VAL A 143 -8.75 -0.78 5.01
C VAL A 143 -7.87 -1.27 3.89
N GLU A 144 -7.72 -0.45 2.86
CA GLU A 144 -6.95 -0.64 1.63
C GLU A 144 -5.45 -0.87 1.88
N VAL A 145 -4.90 -0.29 2.95
CA VAL A 145 -3.47 -0.46 3.32
C VAL A 145 -3.18 -1.85 3.88
N ARG A 146 -4.19 -2.53 4.45
CA ARG A 146 -4.01 -3.84 5.11
C ARG A 146 -3.39 -4.86 4.15
N GLU A 147 -2.50 -5.68 4.68
CA GLU A 147 -1.75 -6.69 3.92
C GLU A 147 -2.66 -7.72 3.24
N ARG A 148 -3.73 -8.13 3.92
CA ARG A 148 -4.76 -9.02 3.38
C ARG A 148 -5.66 -8.40 2.30
N VAL A 149 -5.41 -7.16 1.88
CA VAL A 149 -5.99 -6.54 0.67
C VAL A 149 -4.97 -6.67 -0.44
N LYS A 150 -5.29 -7.47 -1.45
CA LYS A 150 -4.47 -7.69 -2.65
C LYS A 150 -4.35 -6.41 -3.46
N CYS A 151 -5.49 -5.81 -3.79
CA CYS A 151 -5.61 -4.55 -4.52
C CYS A 151 -7.04 -4.01 -4.37
N ILE A 152 -7.26 -2.79 -4.88
CA ILE A 152 -8.60 -2.29 -5.20
C ILE A 152 -8.90 -2.72 -6.64
N SER A 153 -9.98 -3.47 -6.86
CA SER A 153 -10.37 -3.94 -8.20
C SER A 153 -10.54 -2.76 -9.15
N GLY A 154 -9.92 -2.84 -10.34
CA GLY A 154 -10.09 -1.83 -11.39
C GLY A 154 -11.48 -1.85 -12.02
N ILE A 155 -12.18 -2.99 -11.91
CA ILE A 155 -13.52 -3.20 -12.47
C ILE A 155 -14.60 -2.69 -11.51
N ASP A 156 -14.51 -3.10 -10.24
CA ASP A 156 -15.58 -2.87 -9.26
C ASP A 156 -15.28 -1.72 -8.28
N GLY A 157 -14.03 -1.24 -8.22
CA GLY A 157 -13.64 -0.15 -7.30
C GLY A 157 -13.65 -0.54 -5.82
N VAL A 158 -13.62 -1.84 -5.50
CA VAL A 158 -13.68 -2.37 -4.13
C VAL A 158 -12.48 -3.30 -3.83
N PRO A 159 -12.09 -3.49 -2.55
CA PRO A 159 -10.95 -4.32 -2.20
C PRO A 159 -11.16 -5.81 -2.53
N VAL A 160 -10.09 -6.45 -2.99
CA VAL A 160 -9.97 -7.91 -3.14
C VAL A 160 -9.13 -8.45 -1.99
N SER A 161 -9.61 -9.48 -1.29
CA SER A 161 -8.93 -10.06 -0.14
C SER A 161 -8.09 -11.28 -0.49
N THR A 162 -6.98 -11.45 0.21
CA THR A 162 -6.13 -12.66 0.21
C THR A 162 -6.18 -13.43 1.52
N GLN A 163 -7.09 -13.07 2.45
CA GLN A 163 -7.03 -13.52 3.85
C GLN A 163 -7.03 -15.05 4.03
N TRP A 164 -7.70 -15.79 3.13
CA TRP A 164 -7.77 -17.26 3.16
C TRP A 164 -7.49 -17.92 1.80
N ASP A 165 -7.25 -17.13 0.75
CA ASP A 165 -6.94 -17.62 -0.59
C ASP A 165 -6.02 -16.61 -1.30
N PRO A 166 -4.77 -16.98 -1.63
CA PRO A 166 -3.81 -16.08 -2.27
C PRO A 166 -4.22 -15.65 -3.70
N LYS A 167 -5.10 -16.42 -4.38
CA LYS A 167 -5.62 -16.04 -5.70
C LYS A 167 -6.40 -14.74 -5.61
N GLY A 168 -7.02 -14.48 -4.46
CA GLY A 168 -7.79 -13.28 -4.19
C GLY A 168 -9.28 -13.52 -4.42
N PHE A 169 -10.10 -12.99 -3.54
CA PHE A 169 -11.56 -13.07 -3.63
C PHE A 169 -12.21 -11.83 -3.02
N TYR A 170 -13.41 -11.52 -3.48
CA TYR A 170 -14.20 -10.46 -2.85
C TYR A 170 -14.70 -10.93 -1.49
N TYR A 171 -14.26 -10.26 -0.43
CA TYR A 171 -14.70 -10.54 0.93
C TYR A 171 -15.69 -9.46 1.38
N PRO A 172 -17.00 -9.76 1.48
CA PRO A 172 -18.03 -8.78 1.78
C PRO A 172 -17.78 -7.94 3.03
N THR A 173 -17.29 -8.54 4.13
CA THR A 173 -16.93 -7.79 5.35
C THR A 173 -15.88 -6.73 5.06
N GLN A 174 -14.84 -7.07 4.30
CA GLN A 174 -13.76 -6.14 3.99
C GLN A 174 -14.25 -5.00 3.10
N ILE A 175 -15.09 -5.30 2.11
CA ILE A 175 -15.70 -4.31 1.21
C ILE A 175 -16.61 -3.36 1.99
N ALA A 176 -17.42 -3.89 2.91
CA ALA A 176 -18.28 -3.07 3.74
C ALA A 176 -17.48 -2.23 4.74
N GLN A 177 -16.39 -2.78 5.31
CA GLN A 177 -15.47 -1.99 6.15
C GLN A 177 -14.81 -0.86 5.38
N TYR A 178 -14.41 -1.11 4.12
CA TYR A 178 -13.86 -0.09 3.23
C TYR A 178 -14.87 1.03 2.99
N GLY A 179 -16.12 0.69 2.67
CA GLY A 179 -17.21 1.67 2.54
C GLY A 179 -17.44 2.49 3.81
N LEU A 180 -17.55 1.87 4.98
CA LEU A 180 -17.80 2.57 6.25
C LEU A 180 -16.64 3.45 6.71
N ALA A 181 -15.40 3.03 6.42
CA ALA A 181 -14.21 3.82 6.70
C ALA A 181 -14.19 5.09 5.85
N HIS A 182 -14.39 4.96 4.54
CA HIS A 182 -14.50 6.13 3.66
C HIS A 182 -15.72 6.99 4.02
N TYR A 183 -16.86 6.41 4.38
CA TYR A 183 -18.03 7.18 4.83
C TYR A 183 -17.71 8.03 6.06
N SER A 184 -17.11 7.43 7.09
CA SER A 184 -16.75 8.14 8.32
C SER A 184 -15.75 9.27 8.03
N LYS A 185 -14.73 9.00 7.22
CA LYS A 185 -13.75 10.00 6.76
C LYS A 185 -14.38 11.13 5.96
N ASN A 186 -15.37 10.84 5.12
CA ASN A 186 -16.09 11.86 4.35
C ASN A 186 -16.82 12.87 5.23
N ILE A 187 -17.15 12.48 6.48
CA ILE A 187 -17.83 13.35 7.44
C ILE A 187 -16.82 14.12 8.30
N THR A 188 -15.66 13.52 8.58
CA THR A 188 -14.69 14.03 9.57
C THR A 188 -13.50 14.76 8.97
N GLU A 189 -13.07 14.36 7.77
CA GLU A 189 -11.95 14.99 7.05
C GLU A 189 -12.45 16.24 6.31
N PRO A 190 -11.59 17.24 6.08
CA PRO A 190 -11.94 18.42 5.30
C PRO A 190 -12.29 18.06 3.84
N GLU A 191 -13.08 18.92 3.20
CA GLU A 191 -13.40 18.78 1.77
C GLU A 191 -12.13 18.59 0.93
N PRO A 192 -12.15 17.65 -0.04
CA PRO A 192 -10.96 17.33 -0.79
C PRO A 192 -10.56 18.51 -1.68
N ARG A 193 -9.26 18.75 -1.78
CA ARG A 193 -8.72 19.60 -2.85
C ARG A 193 -8.97 18.91 -4.18
N ILE A 194 -9.41 19.67 -5.18
CA ILE A 194 -9.74 19.16 -6.51
C ILE A 194 -9.00 20.00 -7.54
N ARG A 195 -8.19 19.34 -8.38
CA ARG A 195 -7.63 19.91 -9.60
C ARG A 195 -8.28 19.23 -10.80
N ILE A 196 -9.10 19.98 -11.53
CA ILE A 196 -9.67 19.53 -12.80
C ILE A 196 -8.58 19.66 -13.88
N ILE A 197 -8.39 18.59 -14.64
CA ILE A 197 -7.37 18.49 -15.69
C ILE A 197 -8.05 18.55 -17.07
N GLU A 198 -9.13 17.79 -17.24
CA GLU A 198 -9.89 17.79 -18.49
C GLU A 198 -11.37 17.50 -18.21
N ASP A 199 -12.26 18.41 -18.60
CA ASP A 199 -13.71 18.23 -18.50
C ASP A 199 -14.41 18.22 -19.88
N GLY A 200 -13.66 18.35 -20.98
CA GLY A 200 -14.21 18.44 -22.33
C GLY A 200 -14.86 19.79 -22.66
N GLU A 201 -14.89 20.73 -21.70
CA GLU A 201 -15.55 22.02 -21.81
C GLU A 201 -14.60 23.16 -21.43
N LYS A 202 -14.59 23.58 -20.15
CA LYS A 202 -13.88 24.78 -19.68
C LYS A 202 -12.43 24.49 -19.34
N HIS A 203 -12.15 23.30 -18.82
CA HIS A 203 -10.82 22.88 -18.41
C HIS A 203 -10.23 21.97 -19.48
N GLN A 204 -9.36 22.55 -20.31
CA GLN A 204 -8.70 21.88 -21.43
C GLN A 204 -7.19 21.99 -21.31
N GLU A 205 -6.55 20.95 -20.79
CA GLU A 205 -5.08 20.92 -20.71
C GLU A 205 -4.43 20.64 -22.07
N LYS A 206 -3.17 21.03 -22.22
CA LYS A 206 -2.43 20.88 -23.49
C LYS A 206 -1.87 19.47 -23.62
N TRP A 207 -2.63 18.60 -24.27
CA TRP A 207 -2.18 17.27 -24.67
C TRP A 207 -1.15 17.33 -25.80
N ILE A 208 -0.16 16.45 -25.71
CA ILE A 208 0.82 16.22 -26.77
C ILE A 208 0.35 14.98 -27.52
N VAL A 209 0.28 15.09 -28.84
CA VAL A 209 -0.27 14.07 -29.74
C VAL A 209 0.84 13.68 -30.71
N SER A 210 1.18 12.38 -30.78
CA SER A 210 2.11 11.85 -31.79
C SER A 210 1.58 12.09 -33.21
N GLN A 211 2.47 12.12 -34.21
CA GLN A 211 2.09 12.42 -35.61
C GLN A 211 1.05 11.45 -36.19
N ASP A 212 1.04 10.21 -35.71
CA ASP A 212 0.14 9.13 -36.11
C ASP A 212 -1.02 8.89 -35.12
N ALA A 213 -1.19 9.79 -34.14
CA ALA A 213 -2.26 9.77 -33.17
C ALA A 213 -3.25 10.92 -33.42
N SER A 214 -4.47 10.77 -32.90
CA SER A 214 -5.49 11.80 -32.96
C SER A 214 -6.12 12.04 -31.59
N LEU A 215 -6.48 13.30 -31.36
CA LEU A 215 -7.20 13.74 -30.17
C LEU A 215 -8.25 14.76 -30.60
N VAL A 216 -9.53 14.43 -30.42
CA VAL A 216 -10.65 15.26 -30.86
C VAL A 216 -11.60 15.48 -29.68
N ARG A 217 -12.09 16.71 -29.56
CA ARG A 217 -13.17 17.05 -28.63
C ARG A 217 -14.50 16.97 -29.37
N GLU A 218 -15.41 16.16 -28.86
CA GLU A 218 -16.73 15.95 -29.48
C GLU A 218 -17.80 15.71 -28.41
N PHE A 219 -19.05 15.93 -28.78
CA PHE A 219 -20.19 15.68 -27.91
C PHE A 219 -20.60 14.20 -27.98
N ASP A 220 -20.54 13.49 -26.85
CA ASP A 220 -21.03 12.11 -26.74
C ASP A 220 -22.50 12.11 -26.30
N ALA A 221 -23.39 11.69 -27.21
CA ALA A 221 -24.83 11.66 -26.97
C ALA A 221 -25.27 10.68 -25.86
N SER A 222 -24.48 9.63 -25.58
CA SER A 222 -24.82 8.60 -24.60
C SER A 222 -24.70 9.10 -23.16
N ILE A 223 -23.72 9.97 -22.89
CA ILE A 223 -23.51 10.60 -21.58
C ILE A 223 -23.90 12.08 -21.55
N ARG A 224 -24.32 12.63 -22.71
CA ARG A 224 -24.76 14.03 -22.90
C ARG A 224 -23.72 15.04 -22.41
N ALA A 225 -22.46 14.80 -22.75
CA ALA A 225 -21.34 15.65 -22.35
C ALA A 225 -20.29 15.71 -23.45
N ASN A 226 -19.48 16.77 -23.43
CA ASN A 226 -18.29 16.83 -24.27
C ASN A 226 -17.20 15.91 -23.71
N VAL A 227 -16.56 15.19 -24.62
CA VAL A 227 -15.52 14.21 -24.30
C VAL A 227 -14.31 14.43 -25.18
N ILE A 228 -13.17 13.95 -24.68
CA ILE A 228 -11.99 13.75 -25.51
C ILE A 228 -12.02 12.34 -26.06
N ARG A 229 -12.04 12.21 -27.38
CA ARG A 229 -11.80 10.97 -28.11
C ARG A 229 -10.34 10.92 -28.53
N PHE A 230 -9.69 9.80 -28.24
CA PHE A 230 -8.30 9.57 -28.63
C PHE A 230 -8.17 8.30 -29.48
N SER A 231 -7.19 8.29 -30.37
CA SER A 231 -6.77 7.11 -31.13
C SER A 231 -5.27 7.17 -31.37
N THR A 232 -4.57 6.07 -31.11
CA THR A 232 -3.15 5.90 -31.42
C THR A 232 -2.97 4.73 -32.40
N SER A 233 -1.83 4.66 -33.08
CA SER A 233 -1.44 3.49 -33.86
C SER A 233 -0.92 2.36 -32.95
N ASP A 234 -0.67 1.19 -33.52
CA ASP A 234 -0.07 0.04 -32.81
C ASP A 234 1.44 0.22 -32.54
N GLN A 235 2.05 1.29 -33.05
CA GLN A 235 3.45 1.58 -32.78
C GLN A 235 3.63 2.04 -31.33
N MET A 236 4.67 1.54 -30.66
CA MET A 236 4.96 1.89 -29.26
C MET A 236 5.16 3.40 -29.02
N SER A 237 5.62 4.13 -30.04
CA SER A 237 5.81 5.59 -30.03
C SER A 237 4.53 6.39 -30.26
N SER A 238 3.43 5.76 -30.65
CA SER A 238 2.15 6.43 -30.89
C SER A 238 1.40 6.61 -29.58
N GLN A 239 1.41 7.84 -29.05
CA GLN A 239 0.82 8.14 -27.76
C GLN A 239 0.13 9.49 -27.79
N VAL A 240 -0.92 9.61 -26.98
CA VAL A 240 -1.45 10.91 -26.55
C VAL A 240 -1.11 11.05 -25.09
N TRP A 241 -0.35 12.07 -24.71
CA TRP A 241 0.06 12.24 -23.32
C TRP A 241 0.01 13.68 -22.86
N LEU A 242 -0.17 13.81 -21.54
CA LEU A 242 -0.18 15.06 -20.83
C LEU A 242 0.97 15.06 -19.82
N LYS A 243 1.85 16.06 -19.90
CA LYS A 243 2.86 16.31 -18.87
C LYS A 243 2.23 17.08 -17.72
N VAL A 244 2.34 16.54 -16.52
CA VAL A 244 1.84 17.18 -15.29
C VAL A 244 2.93 17.23 -14.23
N ASN A 245 2.77 18.08 -13.22
CA ASN A 245 3.69 18.15 -12.09
C ASN A 245 2.89 18.33 -10.79
N ILE A 246 2.28 17.26 -10.33
CA ILE A 246 1.37 17.27 -9.17
C ILE A 246 1.96 16.41 -8.07
N SER A 247 2.18 16.99 -6.89
CA SER A 247 2.96 16.33 -5.84
C SER A 247 2.30 16.25 -4.47
N GLN A 248 1.09 16.79 -4.35
CA GLN A 248 0.31 16.82 -3.11
C GLN A 248 -0.84 15.81 -3.12
N ASP A 249 -1.45 15.61 -4.29
CA ASP A 249 -2.72 14.90 -4.46
C ASP A 249 -2.52 13.70 -5.40
N PHE A 250 -3.12 12.56 -5.04
CA PHE A 250 -2.83 11.26 -5.68
C PHE A 250 -4.08 10.42 -5.92
N VAL A 251 -5.28 10.99 -5.75
CA VAL A 251 -6.52 10.31 -6.11
C VAL A 251 -6.96 10.80 -7.49
N ILE A 252 -6.75 10.00 -8.53
CA ILE A 252 -7.24 10.29 -9.87
C ILE A 252 -8.70 9.83 -9.99
N SER A 253 -9.53 10.63 -10.66
CA SER A 253 -10.90 10.28 -10.99
C SER A 253 -11.26 10.77 -12.38
N LEU A 254 -11.89 9.91 -13.19
CA LEU A 254 -12.36 10.24 -14.54
C LEU A 254 -13.50 9.31 -14.97
N ASP A 255 -14.27 9.75 -15.97
CA ASP A 255 -15.10 8.86 -16.76
C ASP A 255 -14.28 8.40 -17.96
N LEU A 256 -14.26 7.09 -18.19
CA LEU A 256 -13.38 6.45 -19.17
C LEU A 256 -14.17 5.41 -19.96
N LEU A 257 -13.96 5.40 -21.27
CA LEU A 257 -14.36 4.34 -22.18
C LEU A 257 -13.12 3.91 -22.95
N LEU A 258 -12.68 2.67 -22.75
CA LEU A 258 -11.59 2.07 -23.50
C LEU A 258 -12.15 1.05 -24.47
N LYS A 259 -11.70 1.08 -25.73
CA LYS A 259 -11.89 -0.03 -26.66
C LYS A 259 -10.88 -1.14 -26.34
N PRO A 260 -11.06 -2.37 -26.87
CA PRO A 260 -10.09 -3.45 -26.69
C PRO A 260 -8.65 -3.00 -27.02
N ASN A 261 -7.66 -3.57 -26.33
CA ASN A 261 -6.24 -3.25 -26.49
C ASN A 261 -5.88 -1.77 -26.21
N SER A 262 -6.66 -1.09 -25.38
CA SER A 262 -6.41 0.30 -25.00
C SER A 262 -6.08 0.42 -23.52
N SER A 263 -5.40 1.51 -23.16
CA SER A 263 -4.96 1.75 -21.79
C SER A 263 -4.91 3.23 -21.43
N LEU A 264 -5.04 3.47 -20.12
CA LEU A 264 -4.67 4.71 -19.47
C LEU A 264 -3.46 4.42 -18.57
N THR A 265 -2.38 5.17 -18.72
CA THR A 265 -1.18 5.02 -17.89
C THR A 265 -0.91 6.30 -17.12
N VAL A 266 -0.69 6.18 -15.81
CA VAL A 266 -0.30 7.29 -14.93
C VAL A 266 1.13 7.05 -14.45
N VAL A 267 1.99 8.04 -14.66
CA VAL A 267 3.41 7.95 -14.33
C VAL A 267 3.67 8.66 -13.01
N LEU A 268 4.22 7.91 -12.04
CA LEU A 268 4.69 8.43 -10.76
C LEU A 268 6.21 8.53 -10.78
N GLN A 269 6.75 9.69 -10.42
CA GLN A 269 8.18 9.91 -10.34
C GLN A 269 8.61 10.20 -8.89
N ASN A 270 9.62 9.50 -8.42
CA ASN A 270 10.27 9.80 -7.15
C ASN A 270 11.12 11.08 -7.30
N LYS A 271 10.91 12.04 -6.39
CA LYS A 271 11.59 13.35 -6.40
C LYS A 271 13.09 13.24 -6.11
N ASP A 272 13.49 12.23 -5.33
CA ASP A 272 14.87 12.10 -4.84
C ASP A 272 15.65 11.05 -5.64
N ARG A 273 15.01 9.91 -5.96
CA ARG A 273 15.72 8.70 -6.41
C ARG A 273 15.74 8.48 -7.93
N LYS A 274 15.21 9.41 -8.74
CA LYS A 274 14.98 9.23 -10.19
C LYS A 274 14.16 7.97 -10.60
N GLU A 275 13.72 7.17 -9.63
CA GLU A 275 12.84 6.01 -9.81
C GLU A 275 11.49 6.48 -10.36
N THR A 276 11.01 5.79 -11.40
CA THR A 276 9.74 6.08 -12.07
C THR A 276 8.89 4.82 -12.05
N VAL A 277 7.61 4.95 -11.75
CA VAL A 277 6.66 3.83 -11.71
C VAL A 277 5.50 4.12 -12.65
N TYR A 278 5.12 3.14 -13.44
CA TYR A 278 4.05 3.22 -14.43
C TYR A 278 2.84 2.44 -13.97
N LEU A 279 1.73 3.13 -13.73
CA LEU A 279 0.46 2.52 -13.36
C LEU A 279 -0.43 2.42 -14.59
N HIS A 280 -0.56 1.22 -15.15
CA HIS A 280 -1.33 0.93 -16.35
C HIS A 280 -2.72 0.43 -15.99
N TYR A 281 -3.76 1.11 -16.48
CA TYR A 281 -5.15 0.70 -16.39
C TYR A 281 -5.57 0.16 -17.77
N VAL A 282 -5.62 -1.16 -17.89
CA VAL A 282 -5.70 -1.87 -19.18
C VAL A 282 -7.02 -2.63 -19.34
N THR A 283 -7.46 -2.86 -20.58
CA THR A 283 -8.65 -3.67 -20.88
C THR A 283 -8.40 -5.16 -20.63
N SER A 284 -8.37 -5.58 -19.37
CA SER A 284 -8.16 -6.96 -18.92
C SER A 284 -9.04 -7.28 -17.71
N THR A 285 -9.33 -8.56 -17.49
CA THR A 285 -9.99 -9.07 -16.28
C THR A 285 -8.99 -9.40 -15.16
N GLN A 286 -7.68 -9.38 -15.44
CA GLN A 286 -6.65 -9.61 -14.44
C GLN A 286 -6.62 -8.47 -13.40
N LEU A 287 -6.78 -8.81 -12.12
CA LEU A 287 -6.95 -7.83 -11.05
C LEU A 287 -5.76 -6.87 -10.90
N ILE A 288 -4.56 -7.44 -10.82
CA ILE A 288 -3.30 -6.73 -10.68
C ILE A 288 -2.17 -7.64 -11.13
N TRP A 289 -1.17 -7.07 -11.80
CA TRP A 289 0.09 -7.71 -12.13
C TRP A 289 1.20 -6.65 -12.12
N ALA A 290 2.43 -7.06 -11.87
CA ALA A 290 3.56 -6.14 -11.85
C ALA A 290 4.79 -6.81 -12.45
N GLN A 291 5.57 -6.02 -13.19
CA GLN A 291 6.87 -6.39 -13.72
C GLN A 291 7.77 -5.16 -13.67
N GLU A 292 8.93 -5.30 -13.03
CA GLU A 292 9.91 -4.22 -12.89
C GLU A 292 9.27 -2.95 -12.30
N ASP A 293 9.17 -1.88 -13.10
CA ASP A 293 8.60 -0.59 -12.71
C ASP A 293 7.19 -0.36 -13.29
N HIS A 294 6.60 -1.39 -13.90
CA HIS A 294 5.28 -1.37 -14.50
C HIS A 294 4.29 -2.17 -13.65
N ILE A 295 3.17 -1.55 -13.30
CA ILE A 295 2.08 -2.16 -12.51
C ILE A 295 0.81 -2.03 -13.35
N TYR A 296 0.16 -3.16 -13.58
CA TYR A 296 -1.01 -3.28 -14.44
C TYR A 296 -2.24 -3.63 -13.62
N HIS A 297 -3.31 -2.88 -13.83
CA HIS A 297 -4.63 -3.10 -13.27
C HIS A 297 -5.63 -3.33 -14.41
N GLY A 298 -6.27 -4.50 -14.42
CA GLY A 298 -7.38 -4.76 -15.31
C GLY A 298 -8.59 -3.92 -14.92
N VAL A 299 -9.06 -3.08 -15.84
CA VAL A 299 -10.29 -2.31 -15.69
C VAL A 299 -11.47 -2.96 -16.38
N GLY A 300 -11.33 -4.19 -16.89
CA GLY A 300 -12.38 -4.93 -17.59
C GLY A 300 -12.28 -4.81 -19.11
N THR A 301 -12.94 -5.73 -19.82
CA THR A 301 -12.84 -5.86 -21.29
C THR A 301 -13.98 -5.21 -22.05
N GLU A 302 -15.09 -4.90 -21.37
CA GLU A 302 -16.27 -4.29 -21.98
C GLU A 302 -16.00 -2.82 -22.38
N ALA A 303 -16.27 -2.48 -23.64
CA ALA A 303 -16.23 -1.11 -24.15
C ALA A 303 -17.47 -0.33 -23.71
N ARG A 304 -17.48 0.11 -22.46
CA ARG A 304 -18.54 0.93 -21.87
C ARG A 304 -17.96 2.05 -21.01
N TRP A 305 -18.71 3.14 -20.89
CA TRP A 305 -18.42 4.21 -19.95
C TRP A 305 -18.38 3.67 -18.52
N ARG A 306 -17.28 3.97 -17.81
CA ARG A 306 -17.10 3.66 -16.39
C ARG A 306 -16.44 4.82 -15.69
N ARG A 307 -16.82 5.04 -14.43
CA ARG A 307 -16.09 5.96 -13.56
C ARG A 307 -14.92 5.23 -12.93
N LEU A 308 -13.72 5.66 -13.25
CA LEU A 308 -12.48 5.15 -12.70
C LEU A 308 -12.00 6.11 -11.59
N THR A 309 -11.91 5.64 -10.35
CA THR A 309 -11.36 6.41 -9.22
C THR A 309 -10.26 5.59 -8.53
N ARG A 310 -9.02 6.08 -8.54
CA ARG A 310 -7.84 5.32 -8.09
C ARG A 310 -6.99 6.15 -7.14
N ASP A 311 -6.58 5.54 -6.03
CA ASP A 311 -5.49 6.08 -5.21
C ASP A 311 -4.16 5.52 -5.74
N LEU A 312 -3.43 6.39 -6.44
CA LEU A 312 -2.21 6.01 -7.17
C LEU A 312 -1.13 5.49 -6.23
N VAL A 313 -1.08 5.97 -4.99
CA VAL A 313 -0.08 5.51 -4.02
C VAL A 313 -0.43 4.13 -3.50
N ILE A 314 -1.71 3.87 -3.24
CA ILE A 314 -2.17 2.53 -2.87
C ILE A 314 -1.91 1.54 -4.00
N ASP A 315 -2.27 1.89 -5.24
CA ASP A 315 -2.05 1.04 -6.42
C ASP A 315 -0.55 0.70 -6.58
N MET A 316 0.32 1.71 -6.48
CA MET A 316 1.78 1.51 -6.49
C MET A 316 2.25 0.57 -5.38
N GLN A 317 1.83 0.80 -4.13
CA GLN A 317 2.23 -0.02 -2.99
C GLN A 317 1.77 -1.47 -3.13
N LYS A 318 0.57 -1.70 -3.68
CA LYS A 318 0.05 -3.04 -3.94
C LYS A 318 0.80 -3.73 -5.08
N GLY A 319 1.18 -3.02 -6.12
CA GLY A 319 2.02 -3.58 -7.19
C GLY A 319 3.42 -3.97 -6.71
N TRP A 320 4.09 -3.12 -5.93
CA TRP A 320 5.39 -3.47 -5.36
C TRP A 320 5.36 -4.67 -4.42
N ALA A 321 4.27 -4.85 -3.68
CA ALA A 321 4.09 -6.02 -2.83
C ALA A 321 4.06 -7.34 -3.62
N LEU A 322 3.77 -7.31 -4.93
CA LEU A 322 3.83 -8.49 -5.81
C LEU A 322 5.24 -8.79 -6.33
N LEU A 323 6.13 -7.80 -6.30
CA LEU A 323 7.52 -7.92 -6.77
C LEU A 323 8.48 -8.33 -5.64
N ASP A 324 7.94 -8.72 -4.48
CA ASP A 324 8.68 -8.98 -3.24
C ASP A 324 9.69 -7.87 -2.88
N ARG A 325 9.45 -6.65 -3.36
CA ARG A 325 10.26 -5.49 -2.97
C ARG A 325 10.02 -5.30 -1.47
N PRO A 326 11.07 -5.29 -0.62
CA PRO A 326 10.91 -5.15 0.83
C PRO A 326 10.04 -3.95 1.10
N LYS A 327 9.06 -4.08 2.03
CA LYS A 327 8.00 -3.08 2.32
C LYS A 327 8.61 -1.69 2.55
N ARG A 328 8.92 -0.99 1.46
CA ARG A 328 9.46 0.36 1.49
C ARG A 328 8.29 1.20 1.98
N LYS A 329 8.43 1.76 3.18
CA LYS A 329 7.61 2.90 3.57
C LYS A 329 7.94 3.98 2.55
N SER A 330 7.14 4.06 1.49
CA SER A 330 7.28 5.05 0.43
C SER A 330 6.26 6.13 0.71
N PRO A 331 6.65 7.16 1.49
CA PRO A 331 5.72 8.19 1.89
C PRO A 331 5.28 9.00 0.67
N ARG A 332 4.00 9.42 0.68
CA ARG A 332 3.35 10.15 -0.42
C ARG A 332 4.16 11.37 -0.88
N ASN A 333 4.80 12.07 0.06
CA ASN A 333 5.58 13.28 -0.18
C ASN A 333 6.81 13.09 -1.09
N LYS A 334 7.28 11.85 -1.30
CA LYS A 334 8.43 11.53 -2.15
C LYS A 334 8.08 11.36 -3.62
N PHE A 335 6.80 11.26 -3.96
CA PHE A 335 6.36 11.05 -5.33
C PHE A 335 5.69 12.31 -5.89
N LYS A 336 5.60 12.35 -7.22
CA LYS A 336 4.75 13.27 -7.98
C LYS A 336 4.17 12.53 -9.17
N ILE A 337 2.99 12.94 -9.61
CA ILE A 337 2.44 12.56 -10.91
C ILE A 337 3.17 13.41 -11.95
N SER A 338 3.87 12.74 -12.86
CA SER A 338 4.68 13.38 -13.90
C SER A 338 3.99 13.36 -15.27
N SER A 339 3.20 12.34 -15.57
CA SER A 339 2.52 12.22 -16.86
C SER A 339 1.27 11.35 -16.79
N ILE A 340 0.33 11.62 -17.69
CA ILE A 340 -0.85 10.79 -17.97
C ILE A 340 -0.79 10.46 -19.46
N ILE A 341 -0.88 9.18 -19.82
CA ILE A 341 -0.68 8.68 -21.18
C ILE A 341 -1.92 7.87 -21.56
N LEU A 342 -2.37 8.04 -22.79
CA LEU A 342 -3.46 7.31 -23.43
C LEU A 342 -2.89 6.53 -24.61
N SER A 343 -3.23 5.26 -24.69
CA SER A 343 -2.81 4.35 -25.76
C SER A 343 -3.98 3.50 -26.24
N GLY A 344 -3.97 3.16 -27.52
CA GLY A 344 -5.08 2.53 -28.21
C GLY A 344 -6.16 3.54 -28.58
N SER A 345 -7.42 3.20 -28.39
CA SER A 345 -8.55 4.04 -28.76
C SER A 345 -9.64 4.08 -27.69
N GLY A 346 -10.21 5.26 -27.48
CA GLY A 346 -11.19 5.43 -26.41
C GLY A 346 -11.67 6.86 -26.27
N SER A 347 -12.37 7.10 -25.18
CA SER A 347 -12.89 8.41 -24.82
C SER A 347 -12.79 8.63 -23.33
N LEU A 348 -12.56 9.87 -22.91
CA LEU A 348 -12.54 10.27 -21.51
C LEU A 348 -13.15 11.64 -21.28
N THR A 349 -13.64 11.87 -20.07
CA THR A 349 -14.07 13.18 -19.58
C THR A 349 -13.97 13.22 -18.05
N ASN A 350 -14.17 14.40 -17.45
CA ASN A 350 -14.15 14.64 -16.00
C ASN A 350 -12.86 14.18 -15.30
N LEU A 351 -11.71 14.26 -16.00
CA LEU A 351 -10.40 13.92 -15.45
C LEU A 351 -10.02 14.96 -14.38
N SER A 352 -9.90 14.49 -13.15
CA SER A 352 -9.52 15.29 -11.99
C SER A 352 -8.55 14.54 -11.09
N ILE A 353 -7.72 15.29 -10.38
CA ILE A 353 -6.82 14.79 -9.34
C ILE A 353 -7.24 15.43 -8.02
N ARG A 354 -7.36 14.61 -6.97
CA ARG A 354 -7.94 14.98 -5.68
C ARG A 354 -7.08 14.53 -4.52
N SER A 355 -7.19 15.23 -3.38
CA SER A 355 -6.56 14.79 -2.13
C SER A 355 -7.22 13.50 -1.60
N SER A 356 -8.55 13.40 -1.71
CA SER A 356 -9.34 12.21 -1.42
C SER A 356 -10.61 12.17 -2.27
N HIS A 357 -11.25 10.99 -2.38
CA HIS A 357 -12.57 10.86 -2.99
C HIS A 357 -13.40 9.81 -2.25
N HIS A 358 -13.64 10.06 -0.95
CA HIS A 358 -14.31 9.09 -0.07
C HIS A 358 -15.71 8.71 -0.55
N ALA A 359 -16.52 9.68 -1.00
CA ALA A 359 -17.83 9.39 -1.56
C ALA A 359 -17.79 8.32 -2.67
N ALA A 360 -16.84 8.39 -3.62
CA ALA A 360 -16.74 7.40 -4.69
C ALA A 360 -16.48 5.98 -4.15
N ALA A 361 -15.60 5.84 -3.15
CA ALA A 361 -15.34 4.56 -2.49
C ALA A 361 -16.59 4.01 -1.75
N VAL A 362 -17.35 4.88 -1.09
CA VAL A 362 -18.64 4.51 -0.46
C VAL A 362 -19.61 3.99 -1.52
N TRP A 363 -19.76 4.71 -2.63
CA TRP A 363 -20.65 4.33 -3.72
C TRP A 363 -20.23 3.03 -4.40
N ALA A 364 -18.94 2.81 -4.63
CA ALA A 364 -18.42 1.56 -5.18
C ALA A 364 -18.77 0.38 -4.26
N ALA A 365 -18.50 0.51 -2.96
CA ALA A 365 -18.85 -0.52 -1.97
C ALA A 365 -20.36 -0.78 -1.92
N ALA A 366 -21.19 0.26 -1.87
CA ALA A 366 -22.64 0.13 -1.81
C ALA A 366 -23.22 -0.54 -3.07
N ARG A 367 -22.78 -0.13 -4.26
CA ARG A 367 -23.20 -0.74 -5.54
C ARG A 367 -22.81 -2.20 -5.62
N TRP A 368 -21.57 -2.54 -5.25
CA TRP A 368 -21.10 -3.91 -5.22
C TRP A 368 -21.93 -4.77 -4.26
N LEU A 369 -22.15 -4.28 -3.03
CA LEU A 369 -22.96 -4.98 -2.04
C LEU A 369 -24.43 -5.15 -2.47
N ALA A 370 -24.97 -4.24 -3.25
CA ALA A 370 -26.32 -4.38 -3.79
C ALA A 370 -26.37 -5.42 -4.91
N ALA A 371 -25.43 -5.36 -5.85
CA ALA A 371 -25.35 -6.26 -6.99
C ALA A 371 -25.07 -7.71 -6.58
N GLN A 372 -24.31 -7.93 -5.50
CA GLN A 372 -23.86 -9.26 -5.08
C GLN A 372 -24.74 -9.90 -4.00
N GLN A 373 -25.85 -9.25 -3.60
CA GLN A 373 -26.76 -9.82 -2.61
C GLN A 373 -27.58 -10.95 -3.21
N ARG A 374 -27.56 -12.13 -2.59
CA ARG A 374 -28.39 -13.27 -3.01
C ARG A 374 -29.87 -13.05 -2.65
N PRO A 375 -30.81 -13.77 -3.29
CA PRO A 375 -32.26 -13.62 -3.04
C PRO A 375 -32.67 -13.75 -1.56
N ARG A 376 -31.95 -14.57 -0.78
CA ARG A 376 -32.16 -14.75 0.67
C ARG A 376 -31.49 -13.67 1.55
N GLY A 377 -30.99 -12.59 0.96
CA GLY A 377 -30.48 -11.41 1.66
C GLY A 377 -29.01 -11.45 2.08
N GLY A 378 -28.25 -12.51 1.77
CA GLY A 378 -26.85 -12.64 2.19
C GLY A 378 -25.81 -12.53 1.09
N TRP A 379 -24.56 -12.48 1.52
CA TRP A 379 -23.37 -12.43 0.68
C TRP A 379 -22.50 -13.66 0.98
N PRO A 380 -22.56 -14.70 0.13
CA PRO A 380 -21.76 -15.91 0.32
C PRO A 380 -20.27 -15.58 0.18
N VAL A 381 -19.45 -16.13 1.07
CA VAL A 381 -17.99 -16.03 0.98
C VAL A 381 -17.46 -17.14 0.09
N PRO A 382 -16.80 -16.85 -1.03
CA PRO A 382 -16.37 -17.86 -2.02
C PRO A 382 -15.08 -18.60 -1.62
N ALA A 383 -14.61 -18.47 -0.38
CA ALA A 383 -13.38 -19.08 0.11
C ALA A 383 -13.67 -20.15 1.17
N ARG A 384 -12.79 -21.15 1.28
CA ARG A 384 -12.81 -22.12 2.39
C ARG A 384 -12.33 -21.46 3.67
N ARG A 385 -12.87 -21.89 4.82
CA ARG A 385 -12.39 -21.42 6.13
C ARG A 385 -12.35 -22.53 7.17
N ARG A 386 -11.15 -22.80 7.68
CA ARG A 386 -10.93 -23.56 8.90
C ARG A 386 -10.80 -22.59 10.08
N VAL A 387 -11.66 -22.74 11.09
CA VAL A 387 -11.72 -21.81 12.24
C VAL A 387 -10.78 -22.23 13.35
N ALA A 388 -10.83 -23.51 13.75
CA ALA A 388 -9.97 -24.10 14.76
C ALA A 388 -9.81 -25.60 14.49
N ALA A 389 -8.83 -26.24 15.14
CA ALA A 389 -8.74 -27.70 15.16
C ALA A 389 -10.00 -28.31 15.80
N GLY A 390 -10.50 -29.42 15.25
CA GLY A 390 -11.72 -30.09 15.72
C GLY A 390 -13.04 -29.49 15.22
N LEU A 391 -13.04 -28.30 14.61
CA LEU A 391 -14.24 -27.74 13.97
C LEU A 391 -14.30 -28.10 12.48
N ALA A 392 -15.52 -28.39 12.01
CA ALA A 392 -15.77 -28.65 10.60
C ALA A 392 -15.37 -27.44 9.73
N GLU A 393 -14.71 -27.74 8.61
CA GLU A 393 -14.31 -26.71 7.65
C GLU A 393 -15.51 -26.11 6.94
N LEU A 394 -15.55 -24.78 6.85
CA LEU A 394 -16.59 -24.07 6.13
C LEU A 394 -16.26 -24.12 4.63
N LYS A 395 -17.08 -24.86 3.88
CA LYS A 395 -17.04 -24.90 2.41
C LYS A 395 -17.41 -23.53 1.82
N PRO A 396 -16.92 -23.18 0.61
CA PRO A 396 -17.28 -21.94 -0.07
C PRO A 396 -18.80 -21.76 -0.13
N GLY A 397 -19.27 -20.53 0.03
CA GLY A 397 -20.70 -20.21 0.08
C GLY A 397 -21.22 -19.97 1.50
N TRP A 398 -20.39 -20.12 2.53
CA TRP A 398 -20.74 -19.82 3.91
C TRP A 398 -20.98 -18.31 4.13
N TRP A 399 -21.75 -18.00 5.17
CA TRP A 399 -22.25 -16.66 5.45
C TRP A 399 -21.60 -16.17 6.74
N VAL A 400 -21.33 -14.87 6.79
CA VAL A 400 -20.83 -14.22 8.01
C VAL A 400 -21.93 -13.30 8.53
N PHE A 401 -22.29 -13.44 9.80
CA PHE A 401 -23.29 -12.56 10.40
C PHE A 401 -22.83 -11.09 10.45
N THR A 402 -21.56 -10.86 10.80
CA THR A 402 -20.98 -9.51 10.83
C THR A 402 -20.98 -8.87 9.44
N THR A 403 -20.83 -9.63 8.35
CA THR A 403 -21.05 -9.11 6.99
C THR A 403 -22.44 -8.51 6.87
N SER A 404 -23.50 -9.25 7.23
CA SER A 404 -24.88 -8.80 7.02
C SER A 404 -25.17 -7.49 7.76
N LEU A 405 -24.69 -7.34 9.00
CA LEU A 405 -24.84 -6.11 9.78
C LEU A 405 -24.04 -4.95 9.19
N VAL A 406 -22.76 -5.16 8.88
CA VAL A 406 -21.89 -4.11 8.34
C VAL A 406 -22.40 -3.65 6.97
N CYS A 407 -22.91 -4.57 6.14
CA CYS A 407 -23.52 -4.23 4.85
C CYS A 407 -24.84 -3.46 5.02
N LEU A 408 -25.65 -3.81 6.01
CA LEU A 408 -26.87 -3.06 6.33
C LEU A 408 -26.53 -1.63 6.76
N SER A 409 -25.50 -1.44 7.59
CA SER A 409 -25.02 -0.12 7.99
C SER A 409 -24.56 0.71 6.79
N VAL A 410 -23.76 0.14 5.87
CA VAL A 410 -23.38 0.84 4.62
C VAL A 410 -24.62 1.29 3.83
N ARG A 411 -25.64 0.42 3.71
CA ARG A 411 -26.87 0.75 2.99
C ARG A 411 -27.70 1.83 3.68
N LEU A 412 -27.78 1.80 5.02
CA LEU A 412 -28.52 2.80 5.79
C LEU A 412 -27.83 4.17 5.74
N SER A 413 -26.51 4.20 5.92
CA SER A 413 -25.69 5.41 5.73
C SER A 413 -25.84 5.96 4.31
N HIS A 414 -25.93 5.07 3.32
CA HIS A 414 -26.21 5.45 1.95
C HIS A 414 -27.64 6.00 1.75
N HIS A 415 -28.66 5.34 2.30
CA HIS A 415 -30.05 5.77 2.19
C HIS A 415 -30.28 7.15 2.80
N CYS A 416 -29.59 7.46 3.91
CA CYS A 416 -29.64 8.78 4.55
C CYS A 416 -28.93 9.87 3.74
N ALA A 417 -27.83 9.53 3.04
CA ALA A 417 -27.16 10.45 2.10
C ALA A 417 -27.93 10.65 0.77
N ALA A 418 -28.86 9.76 0.43
CA ALA A 418 -29.58 9.73 -0.85
C ALA A 418 -31.09 10.04 -0.74
N VAL A 419 -31.56 10.70 0.32
CA VAL A 419 -32.97 11.12 0.48
C VAL A 419 -33.43 12.15 -0.58
N TRP A 420 -32.58 12.59 -1.50
CA TRP A 420 -32.98 13.50 -2.59
C TRP A 420 -32.99 12.93 -4.01
N ALA A 421 -32.65 11.65 -4.25
CA ALA A 421 -32.86 11.09 -5.59
C ALA A 421 -33.04 9.56 -5.62
N ALA A 422 -34.19 9.15 -6.17
CA ALA A 422 -34.54 7.83 -6.70
C ALA A 422 -35.11 6.78 -5.73
N ALA A 423 -36.42 6.91 -5.52
CA ALA A 423 -37.38 6.00 -4.91
C ALA A 423 -37.53 4.60 -5.56
N ARG A 424 -36.51 4.06 -6.26
CA ARG A 424 -36.52 2.68 -6.81
C ARG A 424 -35.78 1.66 -5.94
N TRP A 425 -35.22 2.07 -4.80
CA TRP A 425 -34.35 1.24 -3.95
C TRP A 425 -35.02 0.67 -2.68
N LEU A 426 -36.26 1.08 -2.39
CA LEU A 426 -37.04 0.64 -1.22
C LEU A 426 -37.41 -0.86 -1.26
N ALA A 427 -37.45 -1.48 -2.44
CA ALA A 427 -37.76 -2.92 -2.57
C ALA A 427 -36.68 -3.85 -2.01
N ALA A 428 -35.46 -3.36 -1.74
CA ALA A 428 -34.39 -4.15 -1.14
C ALA A 428 -34.44 -4.18 0.40
N GLN A 429 -35.20 -3.29 1.04
CA GLN A 429 -35.36 -3.28 2.50
C GLN A 429 -36.44 -4.26 2.99
N GLN A 430 -37.41 -4.62 2.15
CA GLN A 430 -38.52 -5.51 2.53
C GLN A 430 -38.32 -6.99 2.18
N ARG A 431 -37.19 -7.36 1.55
CA ARG A 431 -36.93 -8.77 1.23
C ARG A 431 -36.51 -9.51 2.49
N PRO A 432 -37.20 -10.63 2.80
CA PRO A 432 -37.35 -11.09 4.18
C PRO A 432 -36.00 -11.43 4.78
N ARG A 433 -35.97 -11.28 6.10
CA ARG A 433 -34.90 -11.57 7.06
C ARG A 433 -34.31 -12.99 6.95
N GLY A 434 -34.49 -13.77 5.88
CA GLY A 434 -34.26 -15.23 5.76
C GLY A 434 -32.84 -15.74 6.02
N GLY A 435 -31.84 -14.87 6.24
CA GLY A 435 -30.60 -15.26 6.91
C GLY A 435 -30.80 -15.61 8.41
N TRP A 436 -31.88 -15.11 9.00
CA TRP A 436 -32.39 -15.30 10.36
C TRP A 436 -33.83 -15.83 10.26
N PRO A 437 -34.19 -16.99 10.86
CA PRO A 437 -33.51 -17.74 11.91
C PRO A 437 -33.08 -19.15 11.43
N VAL A 438 -32.31 -19.26 10.34
CA VAL A 438 -31.95 -20.60 9.81
C VAL A 438 -30.68 -21.12 10.50
N PRO A 439 -30.74 -22.25 11.23
CA PRO A 439 -29.59 -22.84 11.93
C PRO A 439 -28.42 -23.14 11.00
N ALA A 440 -27.19 -23.00 11.49
CA ALA A 440 -25.96 -23.24 10.71
C ALA A 440 -25.93 -24.64 10.07
N ARG A 441 -26.45 -25.68 10.76
CA ARG A 441 -26.46 -27.07 10.27
C ARG A 441 -27.41 -27.33 9.10
N ARG A 442 -28.56 -26.65 9.02
CA ARG A 442 -29.57 -26.89 7.97
C ARG A 442 -29.12 -26.42 6.57
N ARG A 443 -27.98 -25.73 6.44
CA ARG A 443 -27.48 -25.21 5.16
C ARG A 443 -26.41 -26.07 4.50
N VAL A 444 -25.83 -27.04 5.20
CA VAL A 444 -24.95 -28.06 4.59
C VAL A 444 -25.76 -29.09 3.82
N ALA A 445 -26.98 -29.41 4.29
CA ALA A 445 -27.86 -30.39 3.66
C ALA A 445 -28.52 -29.89 2.35
N ALA A 446 -28.67 -28.57 2.16
CA ALA A 446 -29.30 -28.02 0.96
C ALA A 446 -28.44 -28.13 -0.32
N GLY A 447 -27.16 -28.50 -0.21
CA GLY A 447 -26.28 -28.84 -1.34
C GLY A 447 -26.16 -30.34 -1.62
N LEU A 448 -26.88 -31.19 -0.89
CA LEU A 448 -26.87 -32.65 -1.03
C LEU A 448 -28.20 -33.21 -1.57
N ALA A 449 -29.23 -32.37 -1.74
CA ALA A 449 -30.55 -32.79 -2.21
C ALA A 449 -30.74 -32.71 -3.74
N GLU A 450 -29.70 -32.42 -4.52
CA GLU A 450 -29.71 -32.41 -5.99
C GLU A 450 -29.05 -33.63 -6.64
N LEU A 451 -28.78 -34.70 -5.88
CA LEU A 451 -28.52 -36.02 -6.44
C LEU A 451 -29.79 -36.86 -6.32
N LYS A 452 -30.68 -36.73 -7.30
CA LYS A 452 -31.67 -37.78 -7.56
C LYS A 452 -30.93 -39.01 -8.09
N PRO A 453 -31.18 -40.22 -7.58
CA PRO A 453 -30.77 -41.43 -8.28
C PRO A 453 -31.65 -41.59 -9.52
N GLY A 454 -31.01 -41.60 -10.68
CA GLY A 454 -31.62 -42.08 -11.91
C GLY A 454 -31.82 -43.59 -11.80
N TRP A 455 -33.07 -44.01 -11.99
CA TRP A 455 -33.37 -45.11 -12.89
C TRP A 455 -33.57 -44.52 -14.28
#